data_AF-A0A962BU74-F1
#
_entry.id   AF-A0A962BU74-F1
#
_cell.length_a   1.000
_cell.length_b   1.000
_cell.length_c   1.000
_cell.angle_alpha   90.00
_cell.angle_beta   90.00
_cell.angle_gamma   90.00
#
_symmetry.space_group_name_H-M   'P 1'
#
loop_
_entity.id
_entity.type
_entity.pdbx_description
1 polymer ?
#
loop_
_entity_poly.entity_id
_entity_poly.type
_entity_poly.pdbx_seq_one_letter_code
_entity_poly.pdbx_strand_id
1 'polypeptide(L)'
;AQGFAVVAIDLPLHGISPEAAPPLSLLYVENTPFAPIASEFTFDVDYVDNTTGAPGPDGHADASGTHMINLASLLTSRDNLRQGVADLLVLSASIGSMDIDGNQVGDFDTSRKAFVGQSLGSIVGTSFIAMDPTVNVATLSVPGGGIAQLLNGSPTFGPRIRAGLAAAGVEAGTPDFDRFLGAAQQAVDSADPINYGMASLNNAILLHEVIGSDDSLPDQVIPNSVPGAPLSGTEPLIRALGLSPLTSAGQHVDPDGIRGVTRFIAGDHGSLLSPAASAATTVEMQTEMASMTASGGAAVIVADDSVISTQ
;
A
#
# COMPACT_ATOMS: atom_id res chain seq x y z
N ALA A 1 -20.26 -8.51 -15.19
CA ALA A 1 -19.08 -7.63 -15.09
C ALA A 1 -19.52 -6.20 -15.38
N GLN A 2 -19.12 -5.21 -14.57
CA GLN A 2 -19.44 -3.79 -14.82
C GLN A 2 -18.53 -3.12 -15.87
N GLY A 3 -17.74 -3.91 -16.60
CA GLY A 3 -16.85 -3.43 -17.68
C GLY A 3 -15.51 -2.88 -17.21
N PHE A 4 -15.05 -3.24 -16.00
CA PHE A 4 -13.70 -2.92 -15.52
C PHE A 4 -12.72 -4.04 -15.86
N ALA A 5 -11.51 -3.66 -16.26
CA ALA A 5 -10.34 -4.51 -16.28
C ALA A 5 -9.41 -4.13 -15.13
N VAL A 6 -8.77 -5.12 -14.51
CA VAL A 6 -7.77 -4.90 -13.47
C VAL A 6 -6.41 -5.18 -14.08
N VAL A 7 -5.51 -4.20 -13.97
CA VAL A 7 -4.10 -4.35 -14.37
C VAL A 7 -3.25 -4.12 -13.14
N ALA A 8 -2.37 -5.07 -12.86
CA ALA A 8 -1.44 -5.01 -11.75
C ALA A 8 -0.02 -5.26 -12.27
N ILE A 9 0.94 -4.64 -11.60
CA ILE A 9 2.38 -4.84 -11.82
C ILE A 9 3.04 -4.99 -10.46
N ASP A 10 4.17 -5.66 -10.43
CA ASP A 10 4.95 -5.77 -9.21
C ASP A 10 5.65 -4.47 -8.87
N LEU A 11 5.80 -4.22 -7.57
CA LEU A 11 6.70 -3.19 -7.08
C LEU A 11 8.15 -3.70 -7.15
N PRO A 12 9.16 -2.80 -7.10
CA PRO A 12 10.54 -3.18 -6.92
C PRO A 12 10.74 -4.23 -5.83
N LEU A 13 11.43 -5.32 -6.17
CA LEU A 13 11.78 -6.42 -5.26
C LEU A 13 10.55 -7.15 -4.67
N HIS A 14 9.38 -6.96 -5.29
CA HIS A 14 8.19 -7.77 -5.10
C HIS A 14 7.94 -8.61 -6.34
N GLY A 15 7.13 -9.63 -6.15
CA GLY A 15 6.77 -10.56 -7.20
C GLY A 15 6.18 -11.85 -6.66
N ILE A 16 5.99 -12.81 -7.56
CA ILE A 16 5.40 -14.11 -7.30
C ILE A 16 6.49 -15.16 -7.47
N SER A 17 6.83 -15.88 -6.40
CA SER A 17 7.58 -17.12 -6.55
C SER A 17 6.61 -18.28 -6.80
N PRO A 18 6.74 -19.04 -7.90
CA PRO A 18 5.89 -20.21 -8.18
C PRO A 18 5.95 -21.27 -7.07
N GLU A 19 7.07 -21.34 -6.35
CA GLU A 19 7.27 -22.28 -5.24
C GLU A 19 6.56 -21.81 -3.97
N ALA A 20 6.59 -20.51 -3.69
CA ALA A 20 5.99 -19.92 -2.49
C ALA A 20 4.47 -19.67 -2.62
N ALA A 21 3.98 -19.43 -3.84
CA ALA A 21 2.56 -19.15 -4.10
C ALA A 21 2.01 -19.94 -5.31
N PRO A 22 1.89 -21.28 -5.20
CA PRO A 22 1.45 -22.12 -6.32
C PRO A 22 0.14 -21.69 -7.01
N PRO A 23 -0.90 -21.21 -6.30
CA PRO A 23 -2.13 -20.74 -6.95
C PRO A 23 -1.95 -19.49 -7.82
N LEU A 24 -0.91 -18.69 -7.57
CA LEU A 24 -0.61 -17.47 -8.30
C LEU A 24 0.44 -17.67 -9.39
N SER A 25 0.94 -18.90 -9.57
CA SER A 25 1.97 -19.23 -10.56
C SER A 25 1.63 -18.83 -12.01
N LEU A 26 0.34 -18.71 -12.36
CA LEU A 26 -0.10 -18.23 -13.68
C LEU A 26 0.16 -16.73 -13.90
N LEU A 27 0.39 -15.97 -12.84
CA LEU A 27 0.69 -14.54 -12.87
C LEU A 27 2.21 -14.27 -12.84
N TYR A 28 3.04 -15.29 -12.61
CA TYR A 28 4.50 -15.19 -12.69
C TYR A 28 4.92 -14.96 -14.15
N VAL A 29 5.71 -13.92 -14.43
CA VAL A 29 5.89 -13.43 -15.80
C VAL A 29 6.57 -14.48 -16.71
N GLU A 30 7.47 -15.29 -16.19
CA GLU A 30 8.14 -16.37 -16.92
C GLU A 30 7.20 -17.54 -17.27
N ASN A 31 6.04 -17.63 -16.63
CA ASN A 31 4.98 -18.57 -16.99
C ASN A 31 3.98 -18.01 -18.02
N THR A 32 4.21 -16.79 -18.52
CA THR A 32 3.35 -16.12 -19.51
C THR A 32 3.99 -16.08 -20.90
N PRO A 33 3.24 -15.74 -21.97
CA PRO A 33 3.82 -15.46 -23.29
C PRO A 33 4.86 -14.31 -23.31
N PHE A 34 4.94 -13.52 -22.24
CA PHE A 34 5.89 -12.40 -22.12
C PHE A 34 7.27 -12.83 -21.60
N ALA A 35 7.45 -14.08 -21.16
CA ALA A 35 8.71 -14.62 -20.68
C ALA A 35 9.95 -14.34 -21.56
N PRO A 36 9.86 -14.27 -22.91
CA PRO A 36 11.03 -13.96 -23.74
C PRO A 36 11.48 -12.49 -23.70
N ILE A 37 10.64 -11.58 -23.21
CA ILE A 37 10.84 -10.13 -23.28
C ILE A 37 10.68 -9.41 -21.93
N ALA A 38 10.36 -10.14 -20.88
CA ALA A 38 10.18 -9.65 -19.52
C ALA A 38 10.74 -10.65 -18.51
N SER A 39 11.04 -10.18 -17.29
CA SER A 39 11.54 -10.99 -16.19
C SER A 39 10.94 -10.52 -14.88
N GLU A 40 10.86 -11.40 -13.89
CA GLU A 40 10.29 -11.11 -12.59
C GLU A 40 11.07 -10.00 -11.88
N PHE A 41 10.34 -9.08 -11.26
CA PHE A 41 10.90 -7.89 -10.64
C PHE A 41 11.61 -8.15 -9.29
N THR A 42 11.50 -9.38 -8.75
CA THR A 42 12.32 -9.88 -7.64
C THR A 42 13.72 -10.29 -8.07
N PHE A 43 13.95 -10.56 -9.36
CA PHE A 43 15.18 -11.15 -9.91
C PHE A 43 15.59 -12.49 -9.27
N ASP A 44 14.67 -13.18 -8.61
CA ASP A 44 14.92 -14.42 -7.85
C ASP A 44 16.14 -14.31 -6.91
N VAL A 45 16.31 -13.17 -6.25
CA VAL A 45 17.43 -12.95 -5.32
C VAL A 45 17.38 -13.93 -4.14
N ASP A 46 18.56 -14.38 -3.70
CA ASP A 46 18.76 -15.29 -2.57
C ASP A 46 19.93 -14.72 -1.75
N TYR A 47 19.62 -13.79 -0.85
CA TYR A 47 20.57 -13.06 -0.03
C TYR A 47 20.39 -13.32 1.47
N VAL A 48 19.28 -13.92 1.88
CA VAL A 48 19.02 -14.28 3.27
C VAL A 48 18.52 -15.71 3.39
N ASP A 49 18.73 -16.29 4.57
CA ASP A 49 18.09 -17.55 4.90
C ASP A 49 16.61 -17.28 5.20
N ASN A 50 15.71 -17.86 4.40
CA ASN A 50 14.27 -17.65 4.44
C ASN A 50 13.63 -18.10 5.77
N THR A 51 14.32 -18.94 6.55
CA THR A 51 13.84 -19.41 7.85
C THR A 51 14.25 -18.46 8.99
N THR A 52 15.48 -17.96 8.96
CA THR A 52 16.10 -17.21 10.06
C THR A 52 16.15 -15.71 9.81
N GLY A 53 16.10 -15.29 8.55
CA GLY A 53 16.33 -13.91 8.09
C GLY A 53 17.79 -13.45 8.23
N ALA A 54 18.72 -14.38 8.48
CA ALA A 54 20.14 -14.07 8.59
C ALA A 54 20.76 -13.84 7.20
N PRO A 55 21.82 -13.01 7.07
CA PRO A 55 22.51 -12.81 5.80
C PRO A 55 23.16 -14.10 5.27
N GLY A 56 23.05 -14.32 3.96
CA GLY A 56 23.65 -15.44 3.22
C GLY A 56 22.60 -16.28 2.50
N PRO A 57 22.92 -16.82 1.31
CA PRO A 57 21.97 -17.60 0.52
C PRO A 57 21.61 -18.94 1.18
N ASP A 58 20.36 -19.37 1.08
CA ASP A 58 19.90 -20.70 1.51
C ASP A 58 19.51 -21.64 0.36
N GLY A 59 19.63 -21.17 -0.88
CA GLY A 59 19.29 -21.93 -2.09
C GLY A 59 17.84 -21.79 -2.52
N HIS A 60 17.05 -20.94 -1.84
CA HIS A 60 15.68 -20.59 -2.21
C HIS A 60 15.57 -19.08 -2.44
N ALA A 61 14.81 -18.70 -3.48
CA ALA A 61 14.54 -17.29 -3.73
C ALA A 61 13.85 -16.65 -2.51
N ASP A 62 14.33 -15.46 -2.13
CA ASP A 62 13.84 -14.71 -0.99
C ASP A 62 12.37 -14.31 -1.19
N ALA A 63 11.61 -14.31 -0.10
CA ALA A 63 10.19 -13.95 -0.15
C ALA A 63 9.96 -12.54 -0.72
N SER A 64 8.84 -12.37 -1.43
CA SER A 64 8.40 -11.09 -2.01
C SER A 64 8.48 -9.93 -1.01
N GLY A 65 9.14 -8.84 -1.39
CA GLY A 65 9.27 -7.63 -0.58
C GLY A 65 10.35 -7.69 0.51
N THR A 66 11.05 -8.80 0.71
CA THR A 66 12.10 -8.96 1.75
C THR A 66 13.14 -7.84 1.71
N HIS A 67 13.49 -7.39 0.50
CA HIS A 67 14.55 -6.39 0.26
C HIS A 67 14.02 -4.98 -0.01
N MET A 68 12.70 -4.78 0.06
CA MET A 68 12.09 -3.47 -0.18
C MET A 68 12.57 -2.43 0.84
N ILE A 69 12.62 -2.83 2.12
CA ILE A 69 13.14 -2.02 3.23
C ILE A 69 14.59 -2.41 3.47
N ASN A 70 15.51 -1.49 3.17
CA ASN A 70 16.94 -1.69 3.30
C ASN A 70 17.54 -0.70 4.31
N LEU A 71 17.74 -1.17 5.54
CA LEU A 71 18.34 -0.36 6.62
C LEU A 71 19.84 -0.09 6.41
N ALA A 72 20.53 -0.92 5.62
CA ALA A 72 21.93 -0.72 5.27
C ALA A 72 22.09 0.36 4.18
N SER A 73 21.06 0.57 3.36
CA SER A 73 21.00 1.61 2.34
C SER A 73 19.61 2.25 2.28
N LEU A 74 19.43 3.28 3.10
CA LEU A 74 18.18 4.06 3.18
C LEU A 74 17.87 4.76 1.84
N LEU A 75 18.91 5.08 1.05
CA LEU A 75 18.74 5.64 -0.30
C LEU A 75 18.16 4.61 -1.27
N THR A 76 18.58 3.35 -1.18
CA THR A 76 17.96 2.26 -1.95
C THR A 76 16.50 2.09 -1.58
N SER A 77 16.17 2.12 -0.28
CA SER A 77 14.76 2.07 0.17
C SER A 77 13.91 3.19 -0.41
N ARG A 78 14.45 4.44 -0.40
CA ARG A 78 13.79 5.58 -1.04
C ARG A 78 13.58 5.35 -2.53
N ASP A 79 14.62 4.90 -3.23
CA ASP A 79 14.58 4.77 -4.67
C ASP A 79 13.70 3.59 -5.11
N ASN A 80 13.55 2.53 -4.29
CA ASN A 80 12.53 1.50 -4.50
C ASN A 80 11.11 2.09 -4.49
N LEU A 81 10.78 2.95 -3.53
CA LEU A 81 9.46 3.62 -3.48
C LEU A 81 9.24 4.50 -4.72
N ARG A 82 10.25 5.31 -5.08
CA ARG A 82 10.17 6.19 -6.26
C ARG A 82 10.05 5.42 -7.56
N GLN A 83 10.76 4.31 -7.68
CA GLN A 83 10.68 3.45 -8.85
C GLN A 83 9.26 2.86 -8.96
N GLY A 84 8.67 2.38 -7.86
CA GLY A 84 7.26 1.96 -7.86
C GLY A 84 6.28 3.04 -8.32
N VAL A 85 6.49 4.31 -7.91
CA VAL A 85 5.70 5.44 -8.43
C VAL A 85 5.92 5.63 -9.94
N ALA A 86 7.17 5.58 -10.39
CA ALA A 86 7.51 5.72 -11.81
C ALA A 86 6.90 4.61 -12.67
N ASP A 87 6.91 3.37 -12.18
CA ASP A 87 6.34 2.21 -12.86
C ASP A 87 4.82 2.36 -13.02
N LEU A 88 4.12 2.83 -11.98
CA LEU A 88 2.68 3.14 -12.06
C LEU A 88 2.38 4.28 -13.03
N LEU A 89 3.23 5.32 -13.10
CA LEU A 89 3.09 6.41 -14.09
C LEU A 89 3.26 5.88 -15.52
N VAL A 90 4.25 5.01 -15.76
CA VAL A 90 4.47 4.38 -17.07
C VAL A 90 3.30 3.47 -17.43
N LEU A 91 2.81 2.66 -16.49
CA LEU A 91 1.63 1.83 -16.67
C LEU A 91 0.43 2.67 -17.08
N SER A 92 0.13 3.71 -16.31
CA SER A 92 -1.00 4.61 -16.54
C SER A 92 -0.95 5.30 -17.90
N ALA A 93 0.24 5.69 -18.36
CA ALA A 93 0.47 6.26 -19.69
C ALA A 93 0.32 5.23 -20.81
N SER A 94 0.58 3.95 -20.53
CA SER A 94 0.57 2.86 -21.51
C SER A 94 -0.80 2.24 -21.72
N ILE A 95 -1.73 2.36 -20.76
CA ILE A 95 -3.08 1.74 -20.81
C ILE A 95 -3.79 1.99 -22.15
N GLY A 96 -3.74 3.23 -22.68
CA GLY A 96 -4.45 3.58 -23.93
C GLY A 96 -3.90 2.91 -25.19
N SER A 97 -2.72 2.29 -25.12
CA SER A 97 -2.08 1.56 -26.22
C SER A 97 -2.18 0.04 -26.07
N MET A 98 -2.71 -0.47 -24.96
CA MET A 98 -2.84 -1.90 -24.74
C MET A 98 -3.94 -2.46 -25.66
N ASP A 99 -3.55 -3.45 -26.43
CA ASP A 99 -4.36 -4.14 -27.43
C ASP A 99 -4.35 -5.64 -27.09
N ILE A 100 -5.44 -6.10 -26.48
CA ILE A 100 -5.62 -7.45 -25.96
C ILE A 100 -6.14 -8.39 -27.05
N ASP A 101 -6.90 -7.87 -28.03
CA ASP A 101 -7.47 -8.68 -29.13
C ASP A 101 -6.57 -8.72 -30.39
N GLY A 102 -5.52 -7.90 -30.45
CA GLY A 102 -4.53 -7.86 -31.52
C GLY A 102 -4.98 -7.10 -32.77
N ASN A 103 -6.01 -6.26 -32.67
CA ASN A 103 -6.57 -5.51 -33.81
C ASN A 103 -5.83 -4.20 -34.13
N GLN A 104 -4.76 -3.88 -33.40
CA GLN A 104 -3.94 -2.66 -33.48
C GLN A 104 -4.66 -1.38 -33.01
N VAL A 105 -5.70 -1.52 -32.19
CA VAL A 105 -6.44 -0.43 -31.56
C VAL A 105 -6.45 -0.67 -30.05
N GLY A 106 -6.24 0.39 -29.26
CA GLY A 106 -6.28 0.28 -27.80
C GLY A 106 -7.68 -0.10 -27.30
N ASP A 107 -7.74 -1.06 -26.37
CA ASP A 107 -9.01 -1.65 -25.89
C ASP A 107 -9.60 -0.92 -24.67
N PHE A 108 -8.78 -0.18 -23.91
CA PHE A 108 -9.20 0.40 -22.64
C PHE A 108 -9.66 1.86 -22.74
N ASP A 109 -10.75 2.16 -22.01
CA ASP A 109 -11.25 3.52 -21.82
C ASP A 109 -10.37 4.28 -20.81
N THR A 110 -9.46 5.11 -21.32
CA THR A 110 -8.54 5.90 -20.49
C THR A 110 -9.21 7.06 -19.76
N SER A 111 -10.49 7.34 -20.00
CA SER A 111 -11.24 8.38 -19.27
C SER A 111 -11.71 7.90 -17.90
N ARG A 112 -11.68 6.59 -17.64
CA ARG A 112 -12.13 5.96 -16.40
C ARG A 112 -11.04 5.11 -15.78
N LYS A 113 -10.07 5.77 -15.15
CA LYS A 113 -9.00 5.12 -14.38
C LYS A 113 -9.21 5.33 -12.88
N ALA A 114 -9.13 4.24 -12.13
CA ALA A 114 -9.16 4.24 -10.68
C ALA A 114 -7.98 3.42 -10.16
N PHE A 115 -7.49 3.78 -8.97
CA PHE A 115 -6.41 3.08 -8.29
C PHE A 115 -6.92 2.44 -7.00
N VAL A 116 -6.50 1.20 -6.73
CA VAL A 116 -6.75 0.54 -5.46
C VAL A 116 -5.41 0.05 -4.90
N GLY A 117 -5.07 0.52 -3.71
CA GLY A 117 -3.87 0.10 -2.99
C GLY A 117 -4.21 -0.66 -1.71
N GLN A 118 -3.30 -1.55 -1.31
CA GLN A 118 -3.25 -2.13 0.03
C GLN A 118 -1.85 -1.85 0.60
N SER A 119 -1.77 -1.37 1.84
CA SER A 119 -0.51 -1.18 2.59
C SER A 119 0.55 -0.43 1.78
N LEU A 120 1.68 -1.07 1.46
CA LEU A 120 2.75 -0.52 0.64
C LEU A 120 2.25 -0.02 -0.73
N GLY A 121 1.31 -0.74 -1.34
CA GLY A 121 0.64 -0.29 -2.56
C GLY A 121 -0.15 1.01 -2.36
N SER A 122 -0.75 1.22 -1.18
CA SER A 122 -1.39 2.49 -0.81
C SER A 122 -0.37 3.60 -0.48
N ILE A 123 0.77 3.26 0.12
CA ILE A 123 1.88 4.20 0.40
C ILE A 123 2.45 4.75 -0.91
N VAL A 124 2.81 3.86 -1.84
CA VAL A 124 3.26 4.24 -3.19
C VAL A 124 2.12 4.93 -3.95
N GLY A 125 0.91 4.37 -3.86
CA GLY A 125 -0.31 4.87 -4.50
C GLY A 125 -0.65 6.30 -4.16
N THR A 126 -0.46 6.72 -2.90
CA THR A 126 -0.70 8.10 -2.46
C THR A 126 0.16 9.10 -3.23
N SER A 127 1.43 8.77 -3.46
CA SER A 127 2.34 9.61 -4.24
C SER A 127 1.98 9.56 -5.73
N PHE A 128 1.65 8.37 -6.25
CA PHE A 128 1.25 8.17 -7.65
C PHE A 128 0.04 8.99 -8.04
N ILE A 129 -1.08 8.93 -7.30
CA ILE A 129 -2.31 9.66 -7.64
C ILE A 129 -2.14 11.18 -7.52
N ALA A 130 -1.19 11.63 -6.69
CA ALA A 130 -0.85 13.04 -6.58
C ALA A 130 -0.03 13.56 -7.78
N MET A 131 0.66 12.67 -8.49
CA MET A 131 1.50 12.99 -9.66
C MET A 131 0.80 12.75 -11.00
N ASP A 132 -0.13 11.80 -11.06
CA ASP A 132 -0.86 11.46 -12.28
C ASP A 132 -2.22 12.17 -12.35
N PRO A 133 -2.37 13.23 -13.17
CA PRO A 133 -3.64 13.97 -13.28
C PRO A 133 -4.76 13.18 -13.97
N THR A 134 -4.45 12.00 -14.51
CA THR A 134 -5.41 11.15 -15.22
C THR A 134 -6.00 10.04 -14.34
N VAL A 135 -5.55 9.91 -13.09
CA VAL A 135 -6.05 8.94 -12.11
C VAL A 135 -6.58 9.69 -10.89
N ASN A 136 -7.86 10.07 -10.95
CA ASN A 136 -8.48 10.94 -9.95
C ASN A 136 -9.26 10.18 -8.87
N VAL A 137 -9.43 8.87 -8.99
CA VAL A 137 -10.20 8.04 -8.05
C VAL A 137 -9.26 7.03 -7.40
N ALA A 138 -9.22 7.01 -6.07
CA ALA A 138 -8.35 6.10 -5.33
C ALA A 138 -9.03 5.50 -4.10
N THR A 139 -8.86 4.21 -3.90
CA THR A 139 -9.08 3.54 -2.62
C THR A 139 -7.73 3.15 -2.04
N LEU A 140 -7.40 3.71 -0.87
CA LEU A 140 -6.13 3.49 -0.17
C LEU A 140 -6.42 2.71 1.11
N SER A 141 -6.25 1.39 1.08
CA SER A 141 -6.48 0.57 2.26
C SER A 141 -5.22 0.49 3.12
N VAL A 142 -5.36 0.83 4.40
CA VAL A 142 -4.34 0.79 5.46
C VAL A 142 -2.95 1.39 5.09
N PRO A 143 -2.87 2.59 4.46
CA PRO A 143 -1.60 3.29 4.25
C PRO A 143 -1.07 3.93 5.53
N GLY A 144 0.17 4.43 5.52
CA GLY A 144 0.65 5.35 6.55
C GLY A 144 1.77 6.24 6.04
N GLY A 145 1.98 7.37 6.71
CA GLY A 145 3.08 8.31 6.44
C GLY A 145 4.13 8.33 7.55
N GLY A 146 5.18 9.12 7.36
CA GLY A 146 6.27 9.25 8.33
C GLY A 146 7.01 7.93 8.53
N ILE A 147 7.49 7.37 7.42
CA ILE A 147 7.92 5.97 7.25
C ILE A 147 8.90 5.51 8.32
N ALA A 148 9.91 6.30 8.69
CA ALA A 148 10.95 5.84 9.61
C ALA A 148 10.39 5.50 11.00
N GLN A 149 9.61 6.41 11.57
CA GLN A 149 8.98 6.20 12.87
C GLN A 149 7.76 5.29 12.78
N LEU A 150 7.05 5.27 11.64
CA LEU A 150 6.01 4.27 11.35
C LEU A 150 6.57 2.85 11.47
N LEU A 151 7.70 2.59 10.81
CA LEU A 151 8.33 1.27 10.80
C LEU A 151 8.88 0.90 12.18
N ASN A 152 9.47 1.85 12.89
CA ASN A 152 9.92 1.63 14.27
C ASN A 152 8.74 1.36 15.23
N GLY A 153 7.63 2.08 15.07
CA GLY A 153 6.41 1.96 15.88
C GLY A 153 5.56 0.73 15.55
N SER A 154 5.78 0.10 14.39
CA SER A 154 5.07 -1.10 13.94
C SER A 154 5.30 -2.29 14.90
N PRO A 155 4.24 -2.95 15.39
CA PRO A 155 4.36 -4.23 16.09
C PRO A 155 5.07 -5.32 15.28
N THR A 156 4.84 -5.37 13.96
CA THR A 156 5.47 -6.34 13.06
C THR A 156 6.93 -6.00 12.75
N PHE A 157 7.24 -4.77 12.36
CA PHE A 157 8.58 -4.40 11.89
C PHE A 157 9.51 -3.88 12.98
N GLY A 158 8.96 -3.15 13.96
CA GLY A 158 9.72 -2.44 14.99
C GLY A 158 10.70 -3.31 15.77
N PRO A 159 10.32 -4.51 16.27
CA PRO A 159 11.23 -5.38 16.99
C PRO A 159 12.46 -5.78 16.18
N ARG A 160 12.29 -6.15 14.89
CA ARG A 160 13.39 -6.55 14.00
C ARG A 160 14.31 -5.37 13.69
N ILE A 161 13.74 -4.19 13.40
CA ILE A 161 14.50 -2.97 13.14
C ILE A 161 15.36 -2.60 14.35
N ARG A 162 14.78 -2.56 15.55
CA ARG A 162 15.52 -2.25 16.78
C ARG A 162 16.63 -3.25 17.06
N ALA A 163 16.37 -4.55 16.87
CA ALA A 163 17.39 -5.58 17.05
C ALA A 163 18.54 -5.45 16.04
N GLY A 164 18.23 -5.18 14.76
CA GLY A 164 19.24 -4.98 13.72
C GLY A 164 20.11 -3.75 13.97
N LEU A 165 19.50 -2.64 14.42
CA LEU A 165 20.23 -1.43 14.79
C LEU A 165 21.09 -1.63 16.03
N ALA A 166 20.58 -2.31 17.06
CA ALA A 166 21.36 -2.67 18.25
C ALA A 166 22.60 -3.50 17.88
N ALA A 167 22.46 -4.48 16.98
CA ALA A 167 23.59 -5.26 16.46
C ALA A 167 24.64 -4.41 15.73
N ALA A 168 24.25 -3.25 15.19
CA ALA A 168 25.15 -2.26 14.59
C ALA A 168 25.64 -1.19 15.58
N GLY A 169 25.34 -1.32 16.88
CA GLY A 169 25.74 -0.39 17.93
C GLY A 169 24.80 0.82 18.12
N VAL A 170 23.61 0.79 17.53
CA VAL A 170 22.60 1.85 17.62
C VAL A 170 21.42 1.36 18.48
N GLU A 171 21.53 1.56 19.78
CA GLU A 171 20.58 1.02 20.77
C GLU A 171 19.31 1.88 20.92
N ALA A 172 18.14 1.24 20.96
CA ALA A 172 16.87 1.94 21.15
C ALA A 172 16.82 2.73 22.46
N GLY A 173 16.22 3.93 22.42
CA GLY A 173 16.14 4.84 23.57
C GLY A 173 17.43 5.64 23.84
N THR A 174 18.40 5.62 22.92
CA THR A 174 19.60 6.45 22.97
C THR A 174 19.52 7.63 21.99
N PRO A 175 20.29 8.71 22.21
CA PRO A 175 20.34 9.84 21.27
C PRO A 175 20.81 9.43 19.86
N ASP A 176 21.67 8.41 19.73
CA ASP A 176 22.14 7.95 18.43
C ASP A 176 21.06 7.21 17.65
N PHE A 177 20.17 6.50 18.34
CA PHE A 177 18.98 5.90 17.74
C PHE A 177 17.99 6.96 17.24
N ASP A 178 17.74 8.00 18.04
CA ASP A 178 16.88 9.11 17.62
C ASP A 178 17.46 9.85 16.40
N ARG A 179 18.79 10.08 16.39
CA ARG A 179 19.51 10.64 15.24
C ARG A 179 19.40 9.74 14.01
N PHE A 180 19.55 8.42 14.18
CA PHE A 180 19.40 7.47 13.09
C PHE A 180 18.00 7.55 12.48
N LEU A 181 16.94 7.52 13.29
CA LEU A 181 15.57 7.61 12.78
C LEU A 181 15.28 8.95 12.11
N GLY A 182 15.81 10.05 12.63
CA GLY A 182 15.73 11.36 11.97
C GLY A 182 16.43 11.38 10.61
N ALA A 183 17.65 10.83 10.53
CA ALA A 183 18.40 10.71 9.28
C ALA A 183 17.72 9.76 8.29
N ALA A 184 17.11 8.67 8.79
CA ALA A 184 16.35 7.74 7.99
C ALA A 184 15.11 8.40 7.38
N GLN A 185 14.35 9.15 8.19
CA GLN A 185 13.23 9.92 7.68
C GLN A 185 13.71 10.91 6.62
N GLN A 186 14.75 11.70 6.89
CA GLN A 186 15.34 12.64 5.93
C GLN A 186 15.73 11.96 4.60
N ALA A 187 16.29 10.75 4.67
CA ALA A 187 16.71 10.00 3.50
C ALA A 187 15.51 9.56 2.65
N VAL A 188 14.42 9.11 3.25
CA VAL A 188 13.23 8.62 2.53
C VAL A 188 12.17 9.70 2.26
N ASP A 189 12.29 10.87 2.87
CA ASP A 189 11.24 11.90 2.98
C ASP A 189 10.56 12.24 1.65
N SER A 190 11.36 12.45 0.59
CA SER A 190 10.85 12.77 -0.74
C SER A 190 9.97 11.68 -1.40
N ALA A 191 9.96 10.47 -0.86
CA ALA A 191 9.12 9.35 -1.28
C ALA A 191 8.03 9.01 -0.23
N ASP A 192 7.97 9.76 0.87
CA ASP A 192 7.00 9.55 1.94
C ASP A 192 5.63 10.11 1.54
N PRO A 193 4.54 9.33 1.62
CA PRO A 193 3.21 9.77 1.24
C PRO A 193 2.70 10.97 2.05
N ILE A 194 3.24 11.21 3.26
CA ILE A 194 2.85 12.35 4.09
C ILE A 194 3.07 13.71 3.39
N ASN A 195 4.02 13.76 2.46
CA ASN A 195 4.38 14.97 1.72
C ASN A 195 3.46 15.28 0.54
N TYR A 196 2.54 14.37 0.19
CA TYR A 196 1.71 14.46 -1.02
C TYR A 196 0.26 14.91 -0.75
N GLY A 197 -0.13 15.12 0.51
CA GLY A 197 -1.51 15.46 0.86
C GLY A 197 -2.06 16.72 0.17
N MET A 198 -1.24 17.76 0.03
CA MET A 198 -1.62 18.99 -0.69
C MET A 198 -1.69 18.80 -2.21
N ALA A 199 -0.86 17.90 -2.75
CA ALA A 199 -0.84 17.61 -4.19
C ALA A 199 -2.04 16.75 -4.59
N SER A 200 -2.65 16.02 -3.65
CA SER A 200 -3.80 15.15 -3.91
C SER A 200 -5.17 15.77 -3.55
N LEU A 201 -5.26 17.10 -3.43
CA LEU A 201 -6.50 17.80 -3.02
C LEU A 201 -7.66 17.64 -4.01
N ASN A 202 -7.36 17.37 -5.28
CA ASN A 202 -8.37 17.21 -6.33
C ASN A 202 -8.73 15.75 -6.61
N ASN A 203 -8.10 14.79 -5.92
CA ASN A 203 -8.44 13.38 -6.07
C ASN A 203 -9.66 13.04 -5.19
N ALA A 204 -10.54 12.19 -5.68
CA ALA A 204 -11.49 11.45 -4.88
C ALA A 204 -10.73 10.30 -4.19
N ILE A 205 -10.68 10.32 -2.87
CA ILE A 205 -9.94 9.37 -2.03
C ILE A 205 -10.88 8.76 -1.01
N LEU A 206 -10.96 7.43 -1.02
CA LEU A 206 -11.47 6.62 0.08
C LEU A 206 -10.27 5.98 0.77
N LEU A 207 -10.16 6.12 2.09
CA LEU A 207 -9.12 5.48 2.89
C LEU A 207 -9.76 4.51 3.89
N HIS A 208 -9.19 3.31 4.03
CA HIS A 208 -9.58 2.39 5.11
C HIS A 208 -8.50 2.36 6.19
N GLU A 209 -8.92 2.37 7.45
CA GLU A 209 -8.05 2.21 8.62
C GLU A 209 -8.63 1.11 9.51
N VAL A 210 -7.79 0.22 10.07
CA VAL A 210 -8.23 -0.75 11.08
C VAL A 210 -7.82 -0.26 12.46
N ILE A 211 -8.79 0.31 13.18
CA ILE A 211 -8.59 0.81 14.55
C ILE A 211 -8.79 -0.26 15.62
N GLY A 212 -9.44 -1.36 15.26
CA GLY A 212 -9.72 -2.44 16.19
C GLY A 212 -10.72 -2.04 17.28
N SER A 213 -10.84 -2.90 18.28
CA SER A 213 -11.72 -2.79 19.45
C SER A 213 -11.10 -3.56 20.62
N ASP A 214 -11.82 -3.71 21.72
CA ASP A 214 -11.35 -4.51 22.87
C ASP A 214 -11.09 -5.99 22.48
N ASP A 215 -11.83 -6.50 21.48
CA ASP A 215 -11.75 -7.90 21.03
C ASP A 215 -10.96 -8.07 19.72
N SER A 216 -10.55 -6.98 19.07
CA SER A 216 -9.80 -7.00 17.81
C SER A 216 -8.63 -6.03 17.89
N LEU A 217 -7.41 -6.51 17.70
CA LEU A 217 -6.26 -5.61 17.67
C LEU A 217 -6.38 -4.59 16.51
N PRO A 218 -5.83 -3.37 16.66
CA PRO A 218 -5.64 -2.46 15.53
C PRO A 218 -4.68 -3.07 14.52
N ASP A 219 -4.51 -2.42 13.38
CA ASP A 219 -3.48 -2.77 12.40
C ASP A 219 -2.10 -2.96 13.09
N GLN A 220 -1.53 -4.16 12.93
CA GLN A 220 -0.26 -4.56 13.55
C GLN A 220 0.96 -4.33 12.64
N VAL A 221 0.73 -3.96 11.38
CA VAL A 221 1.78 -3.70 10.39
C VAL A 221 1.99 -2.20 10.24
N ILE A 222 0.92 -1.45 9.98
CA ILE A 222 0.93 0.00 9.86
C ILE A 222 0.20 0.61 11.07
N PRO A 223 0.93 1.15 12.06
CA PRO A 223 0.28 1.72 13.23
C PRO A 223 -0.55 2.95 12.86
N ASN A 224 -1.76 3.05 13.42
CA ASN A 224 -2.64 4.20 13.22
C ASN A 224 -2.00 5.52 13.68
N SER A 225 -1.22 5.48 14.76
CA SER A 225 -0.36 6.58 15.19
C SER A 225 0.84 6.08 15.99
N VAL A 226 1.93 6.85 15.99
CA VAL A 226 3.14 6.52 16.75
C VAL A 226 3.38 7.56 17.86
N PRO A 227 3.38 7.16 19.14
CA PRO A 227 3.66 8.07 20.25
C PRO A 227 4.98 8.82 20.08
N GLY A 228 4.96 10.15 20.22
CA GLY A 228 6.14 11.00 20.04
C GLY A 228 6.52 11.31 18.58
N ALA A 229 5.83 10.72 17.59
CA ALA A 229 6.04 10.98 16.17
C ALA A 229 4.71 11.40 15.49
N PRO A 230 4.32 12.69 15.60
CA PRO A 230 2.97 13.16 15.22
C PRO A 230 2.67 13.11 13.71
N LEU A 231 3.68 12.87 12.88
CA LEU A 231 3.57 12.72 11.43
C LEU A 231 3.58 11.25 10.97
N SER A 232 3.66 10.29 11.90
CA SER A 232 3.85 8.88 11.58
C SER A 232 2.63 8.01 11.89
N GLY A 233 2.20 7.24 10.89
CA GLY A 233 1.04 6.35 10.93
C GLY A 233 -0.07 6.73 9.96
N THR A 234 -1.20 6.01 10.05
CA THR A 234 -2.40 6.22 9.22
C THR A 234 -3.10 7.55 9.54
N GLU A 235 -3.35 7.86 10.83
CA GLU A 235 -4.07 9.08 11.25
C GLU A 235 -3.37 10.39 10.83
N PRO A 236 -2.04 10.54 10.96
CA PRO A 236 -1.36 11.70 10.40
C PRO A 236 -1.52 11.83 8.88
N LEU A 237 -1.52 10.71 8.15
CA LEU A 237 -1.74 10.71 6.71
C LEU A 237 -3.18 11.10 6.35
N ILE A 238 -4.18 10.56 7.05
CA ILE A 238 -5.60 10.96 6.94
C ILE A 238 -5.74 12.48 7.10
N ARG A 239 -5.07 13.06 8.10
CA ARG A 239 -5.08 14.53 8.32
C ARG A 239 -4.38 15.29 7.20
N ALA A 240 -3.22 14.81 6.72
CA ALA A 240 -2.51 15.45 5.62
C ALA A 240 -3.32 15.44 4.31
N LEU A 241 -4.06 14.35 4.08
CA LEU A 241 -5.01 14.20 2.98
C LEU A 241 -6.32 14.96 3.22
N GLY A 242 -6.61 15.44 4.43
CA GLY A 242 -7.85 16.16 4.73
C GLY A 242 -9.12 15.32 4.49
N LEU A 243 -9.10 14.04 4.86
CA LEU A 243 -10.25 13.14 4.69
C LEU A 243 -11.25 13.27 5.84
N SER A 244 -12.53 13.15 5.51
CA SER A 244 -13.63 13.19 6.49
C SER A 244 -14.11 11.78 6.85
N PRO A 245 -14.49 11.52 8.12
CA PRO A 245 -14.93 10.19 8.52
C PRO A 245 -16.29 9.83 7.91
N LEU A 246 -16.43 8.57 7.48
CA LEU A 246 -17.70 7.95 7.09
C LEU A 246 -18.14 7.07 8.26
N THR A 247 -19.18 7.47 8.99
CA THR A 247 -19.50 6.91 10.33
C THR A 247 -20.87 6.24 10.42
N SER A 248 -21.57 6.06 9.30
CA SER A 248 -22.92 5.48 9.30
C SER A 248 -23.21 4.73 8.02
N ALA A 249 -24.05 3.69 8.12
CA ALA A 249 -24.55 2.99 6.95
C ALA A 249 -25.33 3.93 6.04
N GLY A 250 -25.24 3.68 4.73
CA GLY A 250 -25.91 4.46 3.70
C GLY A 250 -25.00 4.80 2.53
N GLN A 251 -25.60 5.51 1.57
CA GLN A 251 -24.87 6.03 0.42
C GLN A 251 -24.36 7.44 0.74
N HIS A 252 -23.04 7.59 0.77
CA HIS A 252 -22.34 8.86 0.89
C HIS A 252 -22.05 9.36 -0.52
N VAL A 253 -22.46 10.59 -0.84
CA VAL A 253 -22.35 11.16 -2.19
C VAL A 253 -21.66 12.51 -2.12
N ASP A 254 -20.66 12.68 -2.96
CA ASP A 254 -20.01 13.96 -3.22
C ASP A 254 -19.78 14.10 -4.73
N PRO A 255 -20.53 14.96 -5.44
CA PRO A 255 -20.35 15.19 -6.87
C PRO A 255 -18.98 15.71 -7.25
N ASP A 256 -18.27 16.36 -6.33
CA ASP A 256 -16.91 16.89 -6.54
C ASP A 256 -15.83 15.82 -6.23
N GLY A 257 -16.23 14.66 -5.73
CA GLY A 257 -15.38 13.51 -5.43
C GLY A 257 -15.25 13.25 -3.93
N ILE A 258 -15.53 12.01 -3.52
CA ILE A 258 -15.45 11.59 -2.12
C ILE A 258 -14.05 11.81 -1.57
N ARG A 259 -13.94 12.43 -0.41
CA ARG A 259 -12.70 12.51 0.40
C ARG A 259 -12.97 11.94 1.79
N GLY A 260 -13.09 10.61 1.83
CA GLY A 260 -13.62 9.85 2.97
C GLY A 260 -12.60 8.94 3.63
N VAL A 261 -12.78 8.67 4.92
CA VAL A 261 -12.10 7.60 5.64
C VAL A 261 -13.11 6.75 6.42
N THR A 262 -13.02 5.44 6.25
CA THR A 262 -13.74 4.47 7.08
C THR A 262 -12.77 3.83 8.07
N ARG A 263 -13.13 3.87 9.36
CA ARG A 263 -12.36 3.28 10.46
C ARG A 263 -13.03 1.99 10.92
N PHE A 264 -12.39 0.85 10.70
CA PHE A 264 -12.90 -0.47 11.03
C PHE A 264 -12.53 -0.87 12.47
N ILE A 265 -13.52 -1.34 13.23
CA ILE A 265 -13.35 -1.79 14.64
C ILE A 265 -13.08 -3.30 14.75
N ALA A 266 -13.01 -3.99 13.62
CA ALA A 266 -12.69 -5.41 13.49
C ALA A 266 -11.85 -5.64 12.23
N GLY A 267 -11.19 -6.79 12.16
CA GLY A 267 -10.32 -7.17 11.04
C GLY A 267 -8.84 -6.97 11.35
N ASP A 268 -8.04 -6.97 10.30
CA ASP A 268 -6.59 -6.89 10.33
C ASP A 268 -6.04 -6.14 9.10
N HIS A 269 -4.72 -6.01 9.03
CA HIS A 269 -4.00 -5.34 7.94
C HIS A 269 -4.37 -5.86 6.54
N GLY A 270 -4.71 -7.16 6.42
CA GLY A 270 -5.00 -7.84 5.16
C GLY A 270 -6.48 -7.88 4.78
N SER A 271 -7.36 -7.26 5.56
CA SER A 271 -8.81 -7.47 5.46
C SER A 271 -9.46 -6.98 4.16
N LEU A 272 -8.80 -6.15 3.35
CA LEU A 272 -9.29 -5.87 1.98
C LEU A 272 -9.23 -7.13 1.09
N LEU A 273 -8.23 -7.98 1.31
CA LEU A 273 -7.86 -9.09 0.43
C LEU A 273 -8.29 -10.46 1.00
N SER A 274 -8.45 -10.57 2.32
CA SER A 274 -8.67 -11.85 2.99
C SER A 274 -9.76 -11.78 4.07
N PRO A 275 -10.78 -12.67 4.02
CA PRO A 275 -11.83 -12.75 5.03
C PRO A 275 -11.41 -13.44 6.33
N ALA A 276 -10.13 -13.82 6.48
CA ALA A 276 -9.67 -14.66 7.58
C ALA A 276 -9.85 -14.03 8.96
N ALA A 277 -9.58 -12.72 9.11
CA ALA A 277 -9.75 -12.02 10.38
C ALA A 277 -11.21 -11.65 10.67
N SER A 278 -11.91 -11.14 9.66
CA SER A 278 -13.34 -10.81 9.73
C SER A 278 -13.95 -10.80 8.33
N ALA A 279 -14.83 -11.76 8.08
CA ALA A 279 -15.54 -11.83 6.79
C ALA A 279 -16.44 -10.61 6.57
N ALA A 280 -17.08 -10.09 7.62
CA ALA A 280 -17.92 -8.90 7.53
C ALA A 280 -17.11 -7.66 7.17
N THR A 281 -15.98 -7.43 7.85
CA THR A 281 -15.03 -6.33 7.52
C THR A 281 -14.54 -6.42 6.08
N THR A 282 -14.22 -7.63 5.61
CA THR A 282 -13.73 -7.82 4.23
C THR A 282 -14.80 -7.48 3.21
N VAL A 283 -16.04 -7.94 3.43
CA VAL A 283 -17.17 -7.62 2.57
C VAL A 283 -17.42 -6.11 2.56
N GLU A 284 -17.34 -5.46 3.72
CA GLU A 284 -17.55 -4.02 3.84
C GLU A 284 -16.46 -3.22 3.10
N MET A 285 -15.17 -3.49 3.38
CA MET A 285 -14.05 -2.86 2.66
C MET A 285 -14.14 -3.04 1.14
N GLN A 286 -14.57 -4.22 0.68
CA GLN A 286 -14.75 -4.48 -0.76
C GLN A 286 -15.98 -3.77 -1.34
N THR A 287 -17.04 -3.58 -0.54
CA THR A 287 -18.25 -2.86 -0.93
C THR A 287 -17.97 -1.36 -1.09
N GLU A 288 -17.27 -0.76 -0.13
CA GLU A 288 -16.84 0.63 -0.21
C GLU A 288 -15.91 0.86 -1.40
N MET A 289 -14.89 0.01 -1.57
CA MET A 289 -13.94 0.06 -2.69
C MET A 289 -14.63 -0.09 -4.06
N ALA A 290 -15.55 -1.04 -4.19
CA ALA A 290 -16.27 -1.27 -5.44
C ALA A 290 -17.23 -0.12 -5.77
N SER A 291 -17.95 0.43 -4.79
CA SER A 291 -18.85 1.56 -4.99
C SER A 291 -18.11 2.87 -5.32
N MET A 292 -16.97 3.12 -4.67
CA MET A 292 -16.05 4.22 -5.00
C MET A 292 -15.60 4.14 -6.46
N THR A 293 -15.16 2.96 -6.89
CA THR A 293 -14.68 2.74 -8.27
C THR A 293 -15.80 2.84 -9.29
N ALA A 294 -16.94 2.20 -9.03
CA ALA A 294 -18.08 2.16 -9.95
C ALA A 294 -18.73 3.53 -10.16
N SER A 295 -18.70 4.39 -9.15
CA SER A 295 -19.25 5.75 -9.22
C SER A 295 -18.29 6.78 -9.83
N GLY A 296 -17.06 6.37 -10.19
CA GLY A 296 -16.03 7.32 -10.60
C GLY A 296 -15.63 8.28 -9.48
N GLY A 297 -15.67 7.81 -8.23
CA GLY A 297 -15.33 8.58 -7.04
C GLY A 297 -16.46 9.44 -6.46
N ALA A 298 -17.64 9.48 -7.10
CA ALA A 298 -18.74 10.33 -6.68
C ALA A 298 -19.56 9.79 -5.49
N ALA A 299 -19.43 8.50 -5.17
CA ALA A 299 -20.16 7.87 -4.08
C ALA A 299 -19.44 6.68 -3.45
N VAL A 300 -19.65 6.50 -2.14
CA VAL A 300 -19.27 5.31 -1.36
C VAL A 300 -20.50 4.77 -0.67
N ILE A 301 -20.69 3.47 -0.71
CA ILE A 301 -21.76 2.76 0.03
C ILE A 301 -21.13 2.13 1.24
N VAL A 302 -21.54 2.59 2.42
CA VAL A 302 -21.31 1.90 3.69
C VAL A 302 -22.50 0.96 3.91
N ALA A 303 -22.30 -0.35 3.84
CA ALA A 303 -23.39 -1.33 3.90
C ALA A 303 -23.62 -1.89 5.30
N ASP A 304 -22.54 -2.08 6.07
CA ASP A 304 -22.55 -2.62 7.43
C ASP A 304 -21.78 -1.69 8.38
N ASP A 305 -22.51 -0.82 9.10
CA ASP A 305 -21.90 0.05 10.10
C ASP A 305 -21.60 -0.64 11.44
N SER A 306 -21.91 -1.94 11.58
CA SER A 306 -21.56 -2.70 12.78
C SER A 306 -20.08 -3.05 12.88
N VAL A 307 -19.33 -2.93 11.77
CA VAL A 307 -17.88 -3.19 11.71
C VAL A 307 -17.02 -1.92 11.67
N ILE A 308 -17.63 -0.73 11.79
CA ILE A 308 -16.92 0.56 11.72
C ILE A 308 -17.12 1.41 12.99
N SER A 309 -16.25 2.39 13.18
CA SER A 309 -16.44 3.45 14.17
C SER A 309 -17.56 4.38 13.72
N THR A 310 -18.55 4.57 14.59
CA THR A 310 -19.67 5.50 14.36
C THR A 310 -19.45 6.85 15.04
N GLN A 311 -18.26 7.07 15.62
CA GLN A 311 -17.82 8.29 16.28
C GLN A 311 -16.59 8.88 15.58
#